data_AF-A0A7C1KQC4-F1
#
_entry.id   AF-A0A7C1KQC4-F1
#
_cell.length_a   1.000
_cell.length_b   1.000
_cell.length_c   1.000
_cell.angle_alpha   90.00
_cell.angle_beta   90.00
_cell.angle_gamma   90.00
#
_symmetry.space_group_name_H-M   'P 1'
#
loop_
_entity.id
_entity.type
_entity.pdbx_description
1 polymer ?
#
loop_
_entity_poly.entity_id
_entity_poly.type
_entity_poly.pdbx_seq_one_letter_code
_entity_poly.pdbx_strand_id
1 'polypeptide(L)'
;MRAATLLAGTVLVLLAALAWFTLPWLQTRRADLLLADANGHIESANRSLAEIDIDLLSPEGFTSLEEIDKAREAVAAAGPRLEESTAEVDKAEAAAEKGSGLLRLPDWYADYLRKKQEVAKLRGRQLRLLEDAAGKLEELYQAAPLMFQAMEEMDRLLGRFESAMDTTQDDPVGAAAALDEVSRSMRAIQQRLEDLYARSGFILLQHMADNVRSNAELAEQSKLLADAVAGGDQSLVQQTASDLENHLMETDIGIDYLQLWLDTEIKPLKSEYEVLRSRQQQLDQEAAELFHEHR
;
A
#
# COMPACT_ATOMS: atom_id res chain seq x y z
N MET A 1 56.12 -18.74 -51.13
CA MET A 1 55.78 -18.39 -49.72
C MET A 1 55.47 -16.91 -49.52
N ARG A 2 56.32 -15.94 -49.92
CA ARG A 2 56.07 -14.49 -49.70
C ARG A 2 54.80 -13.91 -50.35
N ALA A 3 54.42 -14.37 -51.55
CA ALA A 3 53.21 -13.90 -52.23
C ALA A 3 51.91 -14.39 -51.56
N ALA A 4 51.91 -15.62 -51.02
CA ALA A 4 50.75 -16.20 -50.31
C ALA A 4 50.52 -15.52 -48.94
N THR A 5 51.60 -15.16 -48.24
CA THR A 5 51.50 -14.40 -46.97
C THR A 5 51.04 -12.95 -47.20
N LEU A 6 51.42 -12.32 -48.32
CA LEU A 6 50.93 -10.99 -48.70
C LEU A 6 49.44 -11.00 -49.08
N LEU A 7 49.00 -12.01 -49.83
CA LEU A 7 47.58 -12.23 -50.17
C LEU A 7 46.73 -12.54 -48.92
N ALA A 8 47.21 -13.39 -48.02
CA ALA A 8 46.52 -13.67 -46.77
C ALA A 8 46.41 -12.43 -45.87
N GLY A 9 47.47 -11.62 -45.79
CA GLY A 9 47.47 -10.36 -45.05
C GLY A 9 46.52 -9.30 -45.65
N THR A 10 46.48 -9.16 -46.97
CA THR A 10 45.53 -8.23 -47.63
C THR A 10 44.09 -8.68 -47.50
N VAL A 11 43.80 -9.99 -47.58
CA VAL A 11 42.46 -10.54 -47.34
C VAL A 11 42.01 -10.31 -45.89
N LEU A 12 42.89 -10.51 -44.91
CA LEU A 12 42.58 -10.23 -43.50
C LEU A 12 42.29 -8.73 -43.25
N VAL A 13 43.07 -7.84 -43.86
CA VAL A 13 42.85 -6.39 -43.76
C VAL A 13 41.54 -5.99 -44.45
N LEU A 14 41.21 -6.57 -45.61
CA LEU A 14 39.95 -6.32 -46.31
C LEU A 14 38.74 -6.85 -45.52
N LEU A 15 38.84 -8.03 -44.91
CA LEU A 15 37.80 -8.58 -44.05
C LEU A 15 37.63 -7.77 -42.77
N ALA A 16 38.72 -7.30 -42.17
CA ALA A 16 38.69 -6.41 -41.01
C ALA A 16 38.05 -5.05 -41.37
N ALA A 17 38.35 -4.50 -42.55
CA ALA A 17 37.75 -3.26 -43.05
C ALA A 17 36.25 -3.45 -43.34
N LEU A 18 35.87 -4.53 -44.02
CA LEU A 18 34.46 -4.88 -44.27
C LEU A 18 33.69 -5.05 -42.95
N ALA A 19 34.24 -5.80 -42.00
CA ALA A 19 33.67 -5.93 -40.65
C ALA A 19 33.58 -4.55 -39.97
N TRP A 20 34.58 -3.68 -40.12
CA TRP A 20 34.56 -2.35 -39.53
C TRP A 20 33.42 -1.46 -40.05
N PHE A 21 33.13 -1.52 -41.35
CA PHE A 21 32.05 -0.73 -41.98
C PHE A 21 30.66 -1.33 -41.79
N THR A 22 30.54 -2.65 -41.75
CA THR A 22 29.24 -3.34 -41.64
C THR A 22 28.77 -3.55 -40.20
N LEU A 23 29.70 -3.61 -39.24
CA LEU A 23 29.39 -3.84 -37.83
C LEU A 23 28.47 -2.76 -37.22
N PRO A 24 28.67 -1.44 -37.44
CA PRO A 24 27.76 -0.42 -36.91
C PRO A 24 26.31 -0.64 -37.36
N TRP A 25 26.09 -0.91 -38.65
CA TRP A 25 24.76 -1.18 -39.20
C TRP A 25 24.11 -2.43 -38.61
N LEU A 26 24.89 -3.52 -38.46
CA LEU A 26 24.42 -4.75 -37.81
C LEU A 26 24.04 -4.50 -36.34
N GLN A 27 24.83 -3.69 -35.62
CA GLN A 27 24.57 -3.37 -34.22
C GLN A 27 23.35 -2.46 -34.07
N THR A 28 23.17 -1.46 -34.94
CA THR A 28 21.95 -0.64 -34.98
C THR A 28 20.71 -1.50 -35.18
N ARG A 29 20.72 -2.43 -36.15
CA ARG A 29 19.59 -3.35 -36.35
C ARG A 29 19.31 -4.23 -35.15
N ARG A 30 20.34 -4.68 -34.45
CA ARG A 30 20.20 -5.47 -33.24
C ARG A 30 19.61 -4.64 -32.09
N ALA A 31 20.06 -3.39 -31.95
CA ALA A 31 19.50 -2.42 -31.02
C ALA A 31 18.01 -2.14 -31.33
N ASP A 32 17.64 -1.97 -32.61
CA ASP A 32 16.25 -1.75 -33.01
C ASP A 32 15.33 -2.91 -32.61
N LEU A 33 15.80 -4.15 -32.79
CA LEU A 33 15.06 -5.34 -32.37
C LEU A 33 14.89 -5.39 -30.85
N LEU A 34 15.94 -5.10 -30.08
CA LEU A 34 15.89 -5.07 -28.63
C LEU A 34 15.00 -3.93 -28.09
N LEU A 35 15.01 -2.77 -28.76
CA LEU A 35 14.12 -1.66 -28.46
C LEU A 35 12.66 -2.00 -28.74
N ALA A 36 12.38 -2.65 -29.87
CA ALA A 36 11.03 -3.12 -30.20
C ALA A 36 10.53 -4.14 -29.18
N ASP A 37 11.40 -5.08 -28.78
CA ASP A 37 11.13 -6.08 -27.73
C ASP A 37 10.82 -5.41 -26.39
N ALA A 38 11.67 -4.47 -25.96
CA ALA A 38 11.45 -3.69 -24.74
C ALA A 38 10.12 -2.92 -24.77
N ASN A 39 9.80 -2.25 -25.88
CA ASN A 39 8.54 -1.53 -26.02
C ASN A 39 7.32 -2.47 -25.99
N GLY A 40 7.43 -3.66 -26.60
CA GLY A 40 6.37 -4.66 -26.56
C GLY A 40 6.09 -5.16 -25.14
N HIS A 41 7.13 -5.38 -24.35
CA HIS A 41 7.01 -5.74 -22.94
C HIS A 41 6.36 -4.62 -22.10
N ILE A 42 6.76 -3.36 -22.30
CA ILE A 42 6.11 -2.21 -21.63
C ILE A 42 4.63 -2.09 -22.02
N GLU A 43 4.29 -2.31 -23.29
CA GLU A 43 2.90 -2.33 -23.75
C GLU A 43 2.09 -3.46 -23.11
N SER A 44 2.69 -4.64 -22.93
CA SER A 44 2.07 -5.74 -22.19
C SER A 44 1.81 -5.37 -20.74
N ALA A 45 2.81 -4.83 -20.04
CA ALA A 45 2.69 -4.38 -18.65
C ALA A 45 1.58 -3.32 -18.49
N ASN A 46 1.49 -2.36 -19.42
CA ASN A 46 0.46 -1.32 -19.39
C ASN A 46 -0.94 -1.88 -19.61
N ARG A 47 -1.10 -2.92 -20.44
CA ARG A 47 -2.39 -3.58 -20.66
C ARG A 47 -2.85 -4.29 -19.38
N SER A 48 -1.98 -5.06 -18.73
CA SER A 48 -2.29 -5.72 -17.47
C SER A 48 -2.64 -4.70 -16.36
N LEU A 49 -1.95 -3.55 -16.32
CA LEU A 49 -2.27 -2.46 -15.38
C LEU A 49 -3.59 -1.75 -15.66
N ALA A 50 -3.96 -1.56 -16.93
CA ALA A 50 -5.20 -0.88 -17.31
C ALA A 50 -6.47 -1.63 -16.85
N GLU A 51 -6.33 -2.91 -16.50
CA GLU A 51 -7.41 -3.73 -15.95
C GLU A 51 -7.53 -3.67 -14.42
N ILE A 52 -6.62 -2.96 -13.74
CA ILE A 52 -6.72 -2.71 -12.30
C ILE A 52 -7.69 -1.55 -12.09
N ASP A 53 -8.90 -1.88 -11.66
CA ASP A 53 -10.03 -0.94 -11.50
C ASP A 53 -9.99 -0.14 -10.17
N ILE A 54 -8.97 -0.39 -9.34
CA ILE A 54 -8.79 0.28 -8.04
C ILE A 54 -7.59 1.21 -8.09
N ASP A 55 -7.78 2.44 -7.59
CA ASP A 55 -6.66 3.25 -7.13
C ASP A 55 -6.15 2.64 -5.82
N LEU A 56 -5.14 1.78 -5.92
CA LEU A 56 -4.51 1.08 -4.77
C LEU A 56 -3.90 2.05 -3.76
N LEU A 57 -3.84 3.33 -4.09
CA LEU A 57 -3.35 4.40 -3.24
C LEU A 57 -4.51 5.30 -2.73
N SER A 58 -5.76 4.87 -2.90
CA SER A 58 -6.96 5.52 -2.36
C SER A 58 -7.69 4.61 -1.35
N PRO A 59 -8.00 5.09 -0.14
CA PRO A 59 -8.60 4.30 0.94
C PRO A 59 -10.14 4.23 0.92
N GLU A 60 -10.79 4.55 -0.20
CA GLU A 60 -12.24 4.85 -0.30
C GLU A 60 -13.21 3.68 0.05
N GLY A 61 -12.71 2.48 0.36
CA GLY A 61 -13.53 1.29 0.63
C GLY A 61 -14.20 1.20 2.01
N PHE A 62 -13.87 2.05 2.99
CA PHE A 62 -14.34 1.93 4.38
C PHE A 62 -15.68 2.62 4.69
N THR A 63 -16.67 2.47 3.82
CA THR A 63 -17.99 3.12 4.00
C THR A 63 -19.11 2.13 4.30
N SER A 64 -18.99 0.88 3.85
CA SER A 64 -19.93 -0.20 4.13
C SER A 64 -19.28 -1.57 3.92
N LEU A 65 -19.89 -2.63 4.44
CA LEU A 65 -19.43 -4.00 4.18
C LEU A 65 -19.42 -4.36 2.68
N GLU A 66 -20.38 -3.85 1.91
CA GLU A 66 -20.44 -4.08 0.46
C GLU A 66 -19.23 -3.45 -0.25
N GLU A 67 -18.88 -2.21 0.10
CA GLU A 67 -17.72 -1.52 -0.47
C GLU A 67 -16.39 -2.15 0.00
N ILE A 68 -16.32 -2.63 1.24
CA ILE A 68 -15.19 -3.43 1.74
C ILE A 68 -15.02 -4.71 0.92
N ASP A 69 -16.10 -5.42 0.63
CA ASP A 69 -16.07 -6.65 -0.17
C ASP A 69 -15.61 -6.38 -1.61
N LYS A 70 -16.14 -5.33 -2.25
CA LYS A 70 -15.69 -4.89 -3.59
C LYS A 70 -14.22 -4.52 -3.61
N ALA A 71 -13.77 -3.75 -2.61
CA ALA A 71 -12.38 -3.35 -2.50
C ALA A 71 -11.45 -4.56 -2.31
N ARG A 72 -11.84 -5.50 -1.44
CA ARG A 72 -11.12 -6.76 -1.25
C ARG A 72 -11.00 -7.56 -2.55
N GLU A 73 -12.10 -7.73 -3.29
CA GLU A 73 -12.10 -8.48 -4.55
C GLU A 73 -11.18 -7.87 -5.59
N ALA A 74 -11.19 -6.54 -5.73
CA ALA A 74 -10.35 -5.90 -6.72
C ALA A 74 -8.88 -5.76 -6.29
N VAL A 75 -8.55 -5.69 -4.99
CA VAL A 75 -7.17 -5.87 -4.49
C VAL A 75 -6.66 -7.28 -4.79
N ALA A 76 -7.47 -8.31 -4.53
CA ALA A 76 -7.13 -9.69 -4.85
C ALA A 76 -6.93 -9.90 -6.37
N ALA A 77 -7.71 -9.21 -7.20
CA ALA A 77 -7.56 -9.23 -8.66
C ALA A 77 -6.35 -8.42 -9.16
N ALA A 78 -5.87 -7.43 -8.39
CA ALA A 78 -4.72 -6.61 -8.75
C ALA A 78 -3.40 -7.36 -8.57
N GLY A 79 -3.26 -8.19 -7.52
CA GLY A 79 -2.02 -8.91 -7.20
C GLY A 79 -1.38 -9.64 -8.39
N PRO A 80 -2.06 -10.62 -9.03
CA PRO A 80 -1.51 -11.36 -10.15
C PRO A 80 -1.14 -10.48 -11.36
N ARG A 81 -1.88 -9.37 -11.56
CA ARG A 81 -1.62 -8.43 -12.66
C ARG A 81 -0.39 -7.57 -12.38
N LEU A 82 -0.19 -7.15 -11.14
CA LEU A 82 1.01 -6.44 -10.73
C LEU A 82 2.26 -7.32 -10.90
N GLU A 83 2.18 -8.59 -10.47
CA GLU A 83 3.26 -9.56 -10.66
C GLU A 83 3.59 -9.76 -12.16
N GLU A 84 2.57 -9.92 -13.01
CA GLU A 84 2.74 -10.04 -14.46
C GLU A 84 3.39 -8.78 -15.04
N SER A 85 2.87 -7.59 -14.70
CA SER A 85 3.43 -6.31 -15.14
C SER A 85 4.87 -6.12 -14.68
N THR A 86 5.22 -6.51 -13.46
CA THR A 86 6.59 -6.45 -12.93
C THR A 86 7.52 -7.34 -13.74
N ALA A 87 7.11 -8.57 -14.02
CA ALA A 87 7.89 -9.49 -14.84
C ALA A 87 8.09 -8.98 -16.28
N GLU A 88 7.09 -8.34 -16.87
CA GLU A 88 7.20 -7.72 -18.20
C GLU A 88 8.14 -6.51 -18.18
N VAL A 89 8.06 -5.65 -17.16
CA VAL A 89 8.98 -4.50 -17.03
C VAL A 89 10.43 -4.95 -16.81
N ASP A 90 10.67 -6.01 -16.03
CA ASP A 90 12.01 -6.58 -15.85
C ASP A 90 12.60 -7.08 -17.18
N LYS A 91 11.78 -7.70 -18.04
CA LYS A 91 12.20 -8.10 -19.40
C LYS A 91 12.52 -6.89 -20.27
N ALA A 92 11.69 -5.83 -20.19
CA ALA A 92 11.93 -4.59 -20.91
C ALA A 92 13.25 -3.92 -20.49
N GLU A 93 13.54 -3.90 -19.18
CA GLU A 93 14.80 -3.40 -18.64
C GLU A 93 15.99 -4.18 -19.19
N ALA A 94 15.94 -5.52 -19.15
CA ALA A 94 17.00 -6.38 -19.64
C ALA A 94 17.25 -6.23 -21.15
N ALA A 95 16.19 -6.07 -21.93
CA ALA A 95 16.27 -5.82 -23.37
C ALA A 95 16.92 -4.45 -23.66
N ALA A 96 16.51 -3.38 -22.96
CA ALA A 96 17.08 -2.05 -23.11
C ALA A 96 18.56 -1.98 -22.66
N GLU A 97 18.92 -2.65 -21.56
CA GLU A 97 20.30 -2.77 -21.08
C GLU A 97 21.19 -3.47 -22.11
N LYS A 98 20.72 -4.59 -22.65
CA LYS A 98 21.44 -5.33 -23.69
C LYS A 98 21.63 -4.49 -24.96
N GLY A 99 20.64 -3.67 -25.29
CA GLY A 99 20.68 -2.74 -26.42
C GLY A 99 21.71 -1.64 -26.21
N SER A 100 21.68 -0.97 -25.06
CA SER A 100 22.59 0.14 -24.73
C SER A 100 24.06 -0.32 -24.57
N GLY A 101 24.28 -1.59 -24.23
CA GLY A 101 25.59 -2.22 -24.15
C GLY A 101 26.20 -2.67 -25.49
N LEU A 102 25.50 -2.51 -26.62
CA LEU A 102 26.05 -2.87 -27.93
C LEU A 102 27.18 -1.90 -28.34
N LEU A 103 28.27 -2.47 -28.85
CA LEU A 103 29.44 -1.70 -29.30
C LEU A 103 29.16 -1.00 -30.62
N ARG A 104 29.78 0.18 -30.82
CA ARG A 104 29.74 0.97 -32.07
C ARG A 104 28.34 1.40 -32.51
N LEU A 105 27.42 1.53 -31.56
CA LEU A 105 26.25 2.35 -31.78
C LEU A 105 26.68 3.83 -31.89
N PRO A 106 25.95 4.63 -32.68
CA PRO A 106 26.04 6.08 -32.55
C PRO A 106 25.77 6.51 -31.10
N ASP A 107 26.54 7.46 -30.58
CA ASP A 107 26.46 7.87 -29.17
C ASP A 107 25.03 8.27 -28.77
N TRP A 108 24.34 9.05 -29.61
CA TRP A 108 22.94 9.44 -29.39
C TRP A 108 22.00 8.25 -29.22
N TYR A 109 22.23 7.15 -29.94
CA TYR A 109 21.35 5.99 -29.89
C TYR A 109 21.63 5.12 -28.67
N ALA A 110 22.90 5.00 -28.29
CA ALA A 110 23.27 4.39 -27.02
C ALA A 110 22.64 5.17 -25.84
N ASP A 111 22.68 6.51 -25.87
CA ASP A 111 22.07 7.37 -24.86
C ASP A 111 20.54 7.25 -24.83
N TYR A 112 19.88 7.19 -26.00
CA TYR A 112 18.45 6.93 -26.09
C TYR A 112 18.07 5.59 -25.43
N LEU A 113 18.81 4.51 -25.71
CA LEU A 113 18.56 3.19 -25.10
C LEU A 113 18.81 3.19 -23.59
N ARG A 114 19.82 3.94 -23.10
CA ARG A 114 20.03 4.14 -21.65
C ARG A 114 18.84 4.83 -21.01
N LYS A 115 18.28 5.88 -21.63
CA LYS A 115 17.05 6.51 -21.10
C LYS A 115 15.88 5.55 -21.07
N LYS A 116 15.71 4.69 -22.08
CA LYS A 116 14.67 3.65 -22.07
C LYS A 116 14.87 2.63 -20.96
N GLN A 117 16.12 2.24 -20.68
CA GLN A 117 16.44 1.40 -19.52
C GLN A 117 16.10 2.10 -18.20
N GLU A 118 16.41 3.41 -18.06
CA GLU A 118 16.04 4.18 -16.86
C GLU A 118 14.52 4.28 -16.67
N VAL A 119 13.76 4.48 -17.75
CA VAL A 119 12.30 4.48 -17.71
C VAL A 119 11.78 3.11 -17.24
N ALA A 120 12.29 2.00 -17.77
CA ALA A 120 11.91 0.66 -17.33
C ALA A 120 12.23 0.44 -15.84
N LYS A 121 13.41 0.86 -15.37
CA LYS A 121 13.77 0.81 -13.94
C LYS A 121 12.80 1.59 -13.05
N LEU A 122 12.40 2.80 -13.46
CA LEU A 122 11.42 3.59 -12.72
C LEU A 122 10.05 2.93 -12.69
N ARG A 123 9.63 2.35 -13.82
CA ARG A 123 8.38 1.57 -13.90
C ARG A 123 8.40 0.36 -12.97
N GLY A 124 9.53 -0.35 -12.89
CA GLY A 124 9.68 -1.48 -11.96
C GLY A 124 9.55 -1.04 -10.50
N ARG A 125 10.09 0.14 -10.15
CA ARG A 125 9.90 0.71 -8.79
C ARG A 125 8.46 1.11 -8.52
N GLN A 126 7.79 1.75 -9.49
CA GLN A 126 6.37 2.11 -9.38
C GLN A 126 5.50 0.87 -9.13
N LEU A 127 5.75 -0.21 -9.87
CA LEU A 127 5.02 -1.47 -9.71
C LEU A 127 5.23 -2.09 -8.33
N ARG A 128 6.45 -2.10 -7.82
CA ARG A 128 6.73 -2.57 -6.45
C ARG A 128 6.03 -1.74 -5.37
N LEU A 129 5.91 -0.42 -5.56
CA LEU A 129 5.12 0.42 -4.64
C LEU A 129 3.63 0.04 -4.68
N LEU A 130 3.10 -0.27 -5.87
CA LEU A 130 1.72 -0.74 -6.01
C LEU A 130 1.53 -2.15 -5.42
N GLU A 131 2.51 -3.05 -5.56
CA GLU A 131 2.52 -4.37 -4.91
C GLU A 131 2.54 -4.25 -3.38
N ASP A 132 3.38 -3.37 -2.84
CA ASP A 132 3.44 -3.11 -1.39
C ASP A 132 2.11 -2.50 -0.88
N ALA A 133 1.56 -1.52 -1.61
CA ALA A 133 0.25 -0.97 -1.30
C ALA A 133 -0.85 -2.03 -1.36
N ALA A 134 -0.86 -2.88 -2.38
CA ALA A 134 -1.83 -3.97 -2.51
C ALA A 134 -1.73 -4.98 -1.35
N GLY A 135 -0.52 -5.37 -0.95
CA GLY A 135 -0.31 -6.27 0.19
C GLY A 135 -0.79 -5.66 1.52
N LYS A 136 -0.46 -4.39 1.78
CA LYS A 136 -0.95 -3.66 2.96
C LYS A 136 -2.47 -3.52 2.98
N LEU A 137 -3.05 -3.19 1.82
CA LEU A 137 -4.51 -3.10 1.68
C LEU A 137 -5.18 -4.46 1.81
N GLU A 138 -4.55 -5.54 1.35
CA GLU A 138 -5.06 -6.89 1.52
C GLU A 138 -5.18 -7.25 3.01
N GLU A 139 -4.13 -7.00 3.81
CA GLU A 139 -4.18 -7.19 5.27
C GLU A 139 -5.33 -6.39 5.90
N LEU A 140 -5.46 -5.13 5.51
CA LEU A 140 -6.52 -4.24 5.97
C LEU A 140 -7.91 -4.78 5.60
N TYR A 141 -8.14 -5.18 4.35
CA TYR A 141 -9.46 -5.66 3.88
C TYR A 141 -9.81 -7.06 4.36
N GLN A 142 -8.83 -7.89 4.71
CA GLN A 142 -9.07 -9.15 5.42
C GLN A 142 -9.60 -8.92 6.83
N ALA A 143 -9.12 -7.88 7.52
CA ALA A 143 -9.56 -7.51 8.87
C ALA A 143 -10.80 -6.60 8.88
N ALA A 144 -11.04 -5.86 7.78
CA ALA A 144 -12.04 -4.81 7.66
C ALA A 144 -13.46 -5.22 8.08
N PRO A 145 -14.01 -6.40 7.71
CA PRO A 145 -15.37 -6.77 8.11
C PRO A 145 -15.53 -6.85 9.63
N LEU A 146 -14.57 -7.42 10.34
CA LEU A 146 -14.62 -7.52 11.80
C LEU A 146 -14.41 -6.14 12.44
N MET A 147 -13.46 -5.36 11.93
CA MET A 147 -13.21 -4.00 12.41
C MET A 147 -14.47 -3.13 12.26
N PHE A 148 -15.12 -3.17 11.10
CA PHE A 148 -16.35 -2.43 10.82
C PHE A 148 -17.48 -2.85 11.78
N GLN A 149 -17.72 -4.15 11.93
CA GLN A 149 -18.72 -4.67 12.87
C GLN A 149 -18.42 -4.29 14.33
N ALA A 150 -17.15 -4.32 14.72
CA ALA A 150 -16.72 -3.91 16.05
C ALA A 150 -16.97 -2.42 16.28
N MET A 151 -16.69 -1.57 15.28
CA MET A 151 -16.95 -0.13 15.34
C MET A 151 -18.43 0.19 15.45
N GLU A 152 -19.29 -0.45 14.64
CA GLU A 152 -20.75 -0.27 14.72
C GLU A 152 -21.29 -0.68 16.10
N GLU A 153 -20.82 -1.81 16.64
CA GLU A 153 -21.26 -2.26 17.95
C GLU A 153 -20.70 -1.37 19.07
N MET A 154 -19.46 -0.89 18.96
CA MET A 154 -18.91 0.08 19.91
C MET A 154 -19.71 1.38 19.95
N ASP A 155 -20.08 1.93 18.80
CA ASP A 155 -20.91 3.14 18.70
C ASP A 155 -22.27 2.93 19.39
N ARG A 156 -22.91 1.79 19.12
CA ARG A 156 -24.16 1.40 19.79
C ARG A 156 -24.00 1.28 21.31
N LEU A 157 -22.90 0.70 21.77
CA LEU A 157 -22.60 0.53 23.20
C LEU A 157 -22.24 1.85 23.87
N LEU A 158 -21.57 2.78 23.16
CA LEU A 158 -21.27 4.11 23.65
C LEU A 158 -22.56 4.92 23.86
N GLY A 159 -23.50 4.88 22.91
CA GLY A 159 -24.81 5.51 23.10
C GLY A 159 -25.59 4.95 24.30
N ARG A 160 -25.44 3.64 24.58
CA ARG A 160 -26.02 3.02 25.80
C ARG A 160 -25.29 3.44 27.07
N PHE A 161 -23.96 3.55 27.03
CA PHE A 161 -23.16 4.05 28.13
C PHE A 161 -23.56 5.48 28.52
N GLU A 162 -23.62 6.38 27.55
CA GLU A 162 -24.03 7.78 27.75
C GLU A 162 -25.44 7.86 28.35
N SER A 163 -26.39 7.11 27.77
CA SER A 163 -27.75 7.07 28.29
C SER A 163 -27.84 6.52 29.72
N ALA A 164 -26.98 5.59 30.11
CA ALA A 164 -26.96 5.05 31.47
C ALA A 164 -26.30 6.02 32.46
N MET A 165 -25.27 6.75 32.02
CA MET A 165 -24.66 7.82 32.80
C MET A 165 -25.65 8.94 33.11
N ASP A 166 -26.43 9.36 32.11
CA ASP A 166 -27.45 10.41 32.26
C ASP A 166 -28.54 10.04 33.28
N THR A 167 -28.90 8.77 33.38
CA THR A 167 -29.95 8.30 34.31
C THR A 167 -29.42 7.86 35.67
N THR A 168 -28.11 7.97 35.92
CA THR A 168 -27.48 7.45 37.14
C THR A 168 -28.06 8.09 38.42
N GLN A 169 -28.54 9.33 38.39
CA GLN A 169 -29.18 9.96 39.55
C GLN A 169 -30.67 9.60 39.71
N ASP A 170 -31.37 9.40 38.59
CA ASP A 170 -32.82 9.18 38.57
C ASP A 170 -33.20 7.70 38.75
N ASP A 171 -32.41 6.79 38.17
CA ASP A 171 -32.54 5.34 38.26
C ASP A 171 -31.15 4.67 38.38
N PRO A 172 -30.49 4.78 39.55
CA PRO A 172 -29.12 4.27 39.74
C PRO A 172 -29.01 2.76 39.57
N VAL A 173 -30.06 1.99 39.92
CA VAL A 173 -30.06 0.53 39.79
C VAL A 173 -30.17 0.12 38.32
N GLY A 174 -31.05 0.78 37.55
CA GLY A 174 -31.15 0.58 36.11
C GLY A 174 -29.86 0.98 35.38
N ALA A 175 -29.28 2.12 35.74
CA ALA A 175 -28.00 2.59 35.21
C ALA A 175 -26.87 1.60 35.46
N ALA A 176 -26.71 1.11 36.70
CA ALA A 176 -25.68 0.12 37.04
C ALA A 176 -25.83 -1.19 36.23
N ALA A 177 -27.07 -1.66 36.05
CA ALA A 177 -27.33 -2.86 35.25
C ALA A 177 -26.98 -2.66 33.76
N ALA A 178 -27.30 -1.49 33.20
CA ALA A 178 -26.97 -1.15 31.82
C ALA A 178 -25.45 -1.03 31.60
N LEU A 179 -24.74 -0.38 32.52
CA LEU A 179 -23.28 -0.22 32.47
C LEU A 179 -22.55 -1.56 32.61
N ASP A 180 -23.07 -2.48 33.42
CA ASP A 180 -22.56 -3.86 33.51
C ASP A 180 -22.73 -4.64 32.19
N GLU A 181 -23.89 -4.49 31.52
CA GLU A 181 -24.12 -5.09 30.19
C GLU A 181 -23.18 -4.48 29.14
N VAL A 182 -22.97 -3.17 29.16
CA VAL A 182 -22.04 -2.46 28.27
C VAL A 182 -20.62 -3.00 28.48
N SER A 183 -20.12 -3.03 29.72
CA SER A 183 -18.77 -3.52 30.03
C SER A 183 -18.57 -4.97 29.55
N ARG A 184 -19.54 -5.86 29.81
CA ARG A 184 -19.49 -7.25 29.33
C ARG A 184 -19.49 -7.35 27.81
N SER A 185 -20.28 -6.52 27.13
CA SER A 185 -20.36 -6.51 25.66
C SER A 185 -19.07 -5.99 25.04
N MET A 186 -18.48 -4.93 25.60
CA MET A 186 -17.18 -4.41 25.17
C MET A 186 -16.08 -5.45 25.37
N ARG A 187 -16.01 -6.14 26.51
CA ARG A 187 -15.06 -7.25 26.72
C ARG A 187 -15.21 -8.38 25.70
N ALA A 188 -16.44 -8.67 25.26
CA ALA A 188 -16.66 -9.65 24.20
C ALA A 188 -16.13 -9.17 22.83
N ILE A 189 -16.23 -7.88 22.52
CA ILE A 189 -15.64 -7.28 21.32
C ILE A 189 -14.11 -7.32 21.41
N GLN A 190 -13.54 -6.91 22.54
CA GLN A 190 -12.10 -6.96 22.81
C GLN A 190 -11.55 -8.36 22.52
N GLN A 191 -12.15 -9.41 23.10
CA GLN A 191 -11.71 -10.78 22.88
C GLN A 191 -11.73 -11.18 21.40
N ARG A 192 -12.76 -10.77 20.64
CA ARG A 192 -12.84 -11.06 19.21
C ARG A 192 -11.73 -10.37 18.42
N LEU A 193 -11.40 -9.13 18.77
CA LEU A 193 -10.32 -8.37 18.14
C LEU A 193 -8.95 -8.98 18.49
N GLU A 194 -8.72 -9.36 19.75
CA GLU A 194 -7.50 -10.05 20.19
C GLU A 194 -7.33 -11.42 19.52
N ASP A 195 -8.40 -12.19 19.40
CA ASP A 195 -8.40 -13.49 18.73
C ASP A 195 -8.04 -13.34 17.24
N LEU A 196 -8.51 -12.28 16.58
CA LEU A 196 -8.15 -12.00 15.19
C LEU A 196 -6.71 -11.49 15.09
N TYR A 197 -6.28 -10.60 15.98
CA TYR A 197 -4.90 -10.14 16.06
C TYR A 197 -3.92 -11.30 16.25
N ALA A 198 -4.24 -12.26 17.12
CA ALA A 198 -3.41 -13.45 17.33
C ALA A 198 -3.26 -14.32 16.07
N ARG A 199 -4.19 -14.21 15.11
CA ARG A 199 -4.15 -14.95 13.83
C ARG A 199 -3.49 -14.15 12.71
N SER A 200 -3.75 -12.85 12.63
CA SER A 200 -3.28 -12.00 11.53
C SER A 200 -1.99 -11.23 11.84
N GLY A 201 -1.72 -10.93 13.10
CA GLY A 201 -0.66 -10.01 13.51
C GLY A 201 -0.94 -8.55 13.15
N PHE A 202 -2.13 -8.22 12.63
CA PHE A 202 -2.43 -6.89 12.10
C PHE A 202 -2.64 -5.87 13.22
N ILE A 203 -1.72 -4.90 13.32
CA ILE A 203 -1.56 -4.04 14.49
C ILE A 203 -2.80 -3.18 14.80
N LEU A 204 -3.59 -2.81 13.79
CA LEU A 204 -4.84 -2.06 13.98
C LEU A 204 -5.83 -2.79 14.89
N LEU A 205 -5.88 -4.12 14.81
CA LEU A 205 -6.76 -4.92 15.67
C LEU A 205 -6.36 -4.83 17.13
N GLN A 206 -5.06 -4.77 17.42
CA GLN A 206 -4.55 -4.61 18.77
C GLN A 206 -4.92 -3.23 19.33
N HIS A 207 -4.72 -2.16 18.55
CA HIS A 207 -5.11 -0.81 18.95
C HIS A 207 -6.61 -0.69 19.22
N MET A 208 -7.44 -1.29 18.37
CA MET A 208 -8.88 -1.34 18.60
C MET A 208 -9.23 -2.15 19.86
N ALA A 209 -8.57 -3.29 20.10
CA ALA A 209 -8.81 -4.09 21.30
C ALA A 209 -8.44 -3.32 22.58
N ASP A 210 -7.31 -2.61 22.58
CA ASP A 210 -6.87 -1.78 23.71
C ASP A 210 -7.87 -0.63 23.98
N ASN A 211 -8.38 0.01 22.92
CA ASN A 211 -9.41 1.04 23.04
C ASN A 211 -10.72 0.47 23.63
N VAL A 212 -11.19 -0.68 23.13
CA VAL A 212 -12.38 -1.37 23.65
C VAL A 212 -12.19 -1.74 25.11
N ARG A 213 -11.00 -2.21 25.50
CA ARG A 213 -10.67 -2.57 26.89
C ARG A 213 -10.82 -1.35 27.81
N SER A 214 -10.23 -0.21 27.45
CA SER A 214 -10.34 1.03 28.22
C SER A 214 -11.80 1.49 28.35
N ASN A 215 -12.59 1.42 27.28
CA ASN A 215 -14.02 1.74 27.36
C ASN A 215 -14.80 0.76 28.26
N ALA A 216 -14.42 -0.52 28.28
CA ALA A 216 -15.04 -1.51 29.16
C ALA A 216 -14.72 -1.26 30.63
N GLU A 217 -13.51 -0.78 30.93
CA GLU A 217 -13.06 -0.36 32.26
C GLU A 217 -13.79 0.92 32.70
N LEU A 218 -13.96 1.90 31.81
CA LEU A 218 -14.80 3.08 32.06
C LEU A 218 -16.24 2.69 32.40
N ALA A 219 -16.85 1.77 31.65
CA ALA A 219 -18.19 1.26 31.96
C ALA A 219 -18.27 0.58 33.34
N GLU A 220 -17.24 -0.17 33.74
CA GLU A 220 -17.18 -0.79 35.06
C GLU A 220 -17.01 0.23 36.18
N GLN A 221 -16.18 1.26 36.00
CA GLN A 221 -16.02 2.34 36.97
C GLN A 221 -17.31 3.17 37.12
N SER A 222 -17.95 3.51 36.00
CA SER A 222 -19.25 4.17 35.99
C SER A 222 -20.33 3.35 36.69
N LYS A 223 -20.31 2.02 36.55
CA LYS A 223 -21.20 1.14 37.31
C LYS A 223 -20.96 1.27 38.81
N LEU A 224 -19.71 1.28 39.26
CA LEU A 224 -19.38 1.45 40.69
C LEU A 224 -19.93 2.78 41.24
N LEU A 225 -19.87 3.84 40.43
CA LEU A 225 -20.50 5.12 40.76
C LEU A 225 -22.03 4.98 40.91
N ALA A 226 -22.70 4.33 39.96
CA ALA A 226 -24.14 4.09 40.02
C ALA A 226 -24.57 3.23 41.22
N ASP A 227 -23.81 2.17 41.52
CA ASP A 227 -24.01 1.32 42.71
C ASP A 227 -23.84 2.14 44.01
N ALA A 228 -22.86 3.04 44.06
CA ALA A 228 -22.63 3.93 45.20
C ALA A 228 -23.79 4.93 45.39
N VAL A 229 -24.32 5.49 44.29
CA VAL A 229 -25.50 6.35 44.31
C VAL A 229 -26.73 5.58 44.80
N ALA A 230 -26.97 4.35 44.32
CA ALA A 230 -28.06 3.49 44.79
C ALA A 230 -27.94 3.18 46.29
N GLY A 231 -26.71 2.97 46.78
CA GLY A 231 -26.42 2.71 48.19
C GLY A 231 -26.50 3.95 49.09
N GLY A 232 -26.51 5.16 48.53
CA GLY A 232 -26.54 6.43 49.26
C GLY A 232 -25.24 6.78 49.99
N ASP A 233 -24.12 6.15 49.65
CA ASP A 233 -22.80 6.44 50.26
C ASP A 233 -22.11 7.60 49.55
N GLN A 234 -22.30 8.82 50.06
CA GLN A 234 -21.71 10.02 49.46
C GLN A 234 -20.18 10.01 49.42
N SER A 235 -19.51 9.31 50.34
CA SER A 235 -18.04 9.24 50.32
C SER A 235 -17.55 8.38 49.17
N LEU A 236 -18.22 7.25 48.93
CA LEU A 236 -17.92 6.34 47.84
C LEU A 236 -18.28 6.96 46.48
N VAL A 237 -19.38 7.72 46.41
CA VAL A 237 -19.75 8.49 45.21
C VAL A 237 -18.66 9.50 44.84
N GLN A 238 -18.15 10.26 45.81
CA GLN A 238 -17.07 11.24 45.54
C GLN A 238 -15.77 10.55 45.10
N GLN A 239 -15.43 9.43 45.73
CA GLN A 239 -14.24 8.66 45.36
C GLN A 239 -14.35 8.10 43.93
N THR A 240 -15.43 7.39 43.62
CA THR A 240 -15.64 6.77 42.31
C THR A 240 -15.78 7.80 41.19
N ALA A 241 -16.39 8.96 41.46
CA ALA A 241 -16.41 10.07 40.52
C ALA A 241 -15.01 10.63 40.23
N SER A 242 -14.16 10.78 41.26
CA SER A 242 -12.78 11.22 41.09
C SER A 242 -11.93 10.20 40.32
N ASP A 243 -12.11 8.90 40.58
CA ASP A 243 -11.41 7.84 39.88
C ASP A 243 -11.80 7.81 38.39
N LEU A 244 -13.09 8.01 38.09
CA LEU A 244 -13.61 8.11 36.72
C LEU A 244 -13.05 9.34 35.99
N GLU A 245 -12.99 10.50 36.65
CA GLU A 245 -12.42 11.72 36.07
C GLU A 245 -10.93 11.54 35.73
N ASN A 246 -10.17 10.88 36.61
CA ASN A 246 -8.77 10.54 36.34
C ASN A 246 -8.62 9.60 35.15
N HIS A 247 -9.45 8.55 35.06
CA HIS A 247 -9.42 7.62 33.93
C HIS A 247 -9.75 8.33 32.60
N LEU A 248 -10.75 9.21 32.59
CA LEU A 248 -11.11 10.00 31.41
C LEU A 248 -9.98 10.93 30.97
N MET A 249 -9.20 11.49 31.90
CA MET A 249 -8.01 12.29 31.59
C MET A 249 -6.87 11.47 30.99
N GLU A 250 -6.78 10.18 31.30
CA GLU A 250 -5.76 9.25 30.79
C GLU A 250 -6.18 8.55 29.49
N THR A 251 -7.47 8.56 29.14
CA THR A 251 -7.98 7.90 27.94
C THR A 251 -7.67 8.73 26.70
N ASP A 252 -6.97 8.16 25.72
CA ASP A 252 -6.75 8.75 24.41
C ASP A 252 -8.05 8.74 23.57
N ILE A 253 -8.95 9.67 23.89
CA ILE A 253 -10.20 9.87 23.17
C ILE A 253 -9.88 10.69 21.91
N GLY A 254 -9.93 10.05 20.73
CA GLY A 254 -9.94 10.76 19.45
C GLY A 254 -8.88 10.37 18.41
N ILE A 255 -8.05 9.35 18.66
CA ILE A 255 -7.16 8.83 17.62
C ILE A 255 -7.96 7.91 16.68
N ASP A 256 -8.17 8.37 15.46
CA ASP A 256 -8.61 7.51 14.36
C ASP A 256 -7.42 6.65 13.90
N TYR A 257 -7.31 5.46 14.51
CA TYR A 257 -6.22 4.52 14.23
C TYR A 257 -6.17 4.10 12.76
N LEU A 258 -7.33 3.97 12.10
CA LEU A 258 -7.38 3.64 10.67
C LEU A 258 -6.75 4.77 9.86
N GLN A 259 -7.13 6.02 10.13
CA GLN A 259 -6.54 7.18 9.47
C GLN A 259 -5.03 7.29 9.73
N LEU A 260 -4.59 7.07 10.98
CA LEU A 260 -3.17 7.08 11.33
C LEU A 260 -2.39 6.00 10.57
N TRP A 261 -2.94 4.80 10.44
CA TRP A 261 -2.34 3.72 9.66
C TRP A 261 -2.29 4.08 8.18
N LEU A 262 -3.36 4.63 7.61
CA LEU A 262 -3.37 5.11 6.22
C LEU A 262 -2.31 6.18 5.96
N ASP A 263 -2.17 7.14 6.88
CA ASP A 263 -1.16 8.20 6.82
C ASP A 263 0.28 7.67 6.97
N THR A 264 0.47 6.56 7.69
CA THR A 264 1.79 5.98 7.97
C THR A 264 2.22 4.96 6.92
N GLU A 265 1.29 4.17 6.40
CA GLU A 265 1.58 2.99 5.59
C GLU A 265 1.26 3.21 4.10
N ILE A 266 0.20 3.95 3.76
CA ILE A 266 -0.25 4.12 2.36
C ILE A 266 0.18 5.47 1.79
N LYS A 267 0.03 6.55 2.54
CA LYS A 267 0.36 7.91 2.07
C LYS A 267 1.82 8.10 1.66
N PRO A 268 2.82 7.52 2.35
CA PRO A 268 4.21 7.61 1.88
C PRO A 268 4.41 6.91 0.53
N LEU A 269 3.79 5.75 0.32
CA LEU A 269 3.84 5.03 -0.97
C LEU A 269 3.24 5.87 -2.09
N LYS A 270 2.10 6.53 -1.82
CA LYS A 270 1.48 7.46 -2.77
C LYS A 270 2.41 8.62 -3.14
N SER A 271 3.02 9.25 -2.14
CA SER A 271 3.96 10.35 -2.36
C SER A 271 5.17 9.91 -3.18
N GLU A 272 5.76 8.75 -2.88
CA GLU A 272 6.88 8.22 -3.64
C GLU A 272 6.49 7.88 -5.08
N TYR A 273 5.32 7.26 -5.28
CA TYR A 273 4.80 6.93 -6.59
C TYR A 273 4.63 8.18 -7.47
N GLU A 274 4.09 9.28 -6.92
CA GLU A 274 3.94 10.57 -7.61
C GLU A 274 5.29 11.16 -8.02
N VAL A 275 6.30 11.09 -7.15
CA VAL A 275 7.67 11.52 -7.46
C VAL A 275 8.26 10.71 -8.63
N LEU A 276 8.12 9.38 -8.59
CA LEU A 276 8.59 8.51 -9.67
C LEU A 276 7.86 8.80 -10.99
N ARG A 277 6.55 9.04 -10.93
CA ARG A 277 5.73 9.40 -12.11
C ARG A 277 6.18 10.71 -12.75
N SER A 278 6.47 11.73 -11.94
CA SER A 278 7.01 13.00 -12.42
C SER A 278 8.37 12.81 -13.09
N ARG A 279 9.28 12.03 -12.47
CA ARG A 279 10.60 11.73 -13.05
C ARG A 279 10.50 10.95 -14.36
N GLN A 280 9.57 10.01 -14.44
CA GLN A 280 9.35 9.22 -15.65
C GLN A 280 8.86 10.10 -16.82
N GLN A 281 7.96 11.05 -16.57
CA GLN A 281 7.52 12.02 -17.59
C GLN A 281 8.69 12.86 -18.12
N GLN A 282 9.59 13.31 -17.26
CA GLN A 282 10.81 14.03 -17.68
C GLN A 282 11.70 13.16 -18.57
N LEU A 283 11.96 11.91 -18.17
CA LEU A 283 12.78 11.00 -18.97
C LEU A 283 12.16 10.66 -20.33
N ASP A 284 10.83 10.51 -20.38
CA ASP A 284 10.13 10.29 -21.64
C ASP A 284 10.24 11.51 -22.57
N GLN A 285 10.19 12.72 -22.02
CA GLN A 285 10.43 13.95 -22.78
C GLN A 285 11.88 14.02 -23.28
N GLU A 286 12.87 13.81 -22.41
CA GLU A 286 14.29 13.81 -22.77
C GLU A 286 14.60 12.75 -23.85
N ALA A 287 13.97 11.57 -23.78
CA ALA A 287 14.12 10.52 -24.78
C ALA A 287 13.45 10.89 -26.11
N ALA A 288 12.29 11.54 -26.07
CA ALA A 288 11.60 12.01 -27.28
C ALA A 288 12.42 13.11 -27.99
N GLU A 289 12.97 14.07 -27.24
CA GLU A 289 13.84 15.13 -27.77
C GLU A 289 15.08 14.53 -28.48
N LEU A 290 15.80 13.61 -27.82
CA LEU A 290 16.94 12.91 -28.42
C LEU A 290 16.58 12.20 -29.73
N PHE A 291 15.43 11.52 -29.75
CA PHE A 291 14.96 10.79 -30.93
C PHE A 291 14.56 11.74 -32.06
N HIS A 292 13.95 12.88 -31.76
CA HIS A 292 13.54 13.87 -32.75
C HIS A 292 14.72 14.63 -33.36
N GLU A 293 15.78 14.92 -32.59
CA GLU A 293 16.96 15.63 -33.09
C GLU A 293 17.79 14.81 -34.09
N HIS A 294 17.68 13.48 -34.05
CA HIS A 294 18.53 12.55 -34.80
C HIS A 294 17.78 11.72 -35.84
N ARG A 295 16.50 12.03 -36.10
CA ARG A 295 15.64 11.39 -37.11
C ARG A 295 15.34 12.34 -38.26
#